data_AF-A0A850DFT0-F1
#
_entry.id   AF-A0A850DFT0-F1
#
_cell.length_a   1.000
_cell.length_b   1.000
_cell.length_c   1.000
_cell.angle_alpha   90.00
_cell.angle_beta   90.00
_cell.angle_gamma   90.00
#
_symmetry.space_group_name_H-M   'P 1'
#
loop_
_entity.id
_entity.type
_entity.pdbx_description
1 polymer ?
#
loop_
_entity_poly.entity_id
_entity_poly.type
_entity_poly.pdbx_seq_one_letter_code
_entity_poly.pdbx_strand_id
1 'polypeptide(L)'
;MRSAQAAAEAIAAATGVAEHRVAVVLGSGWQRAAAMLGEPVARVPMGEIPGFVTPTAEGHRGTLHSVDVQGTPVLVLMGRNHVYEGYAPEQVAFPIAAAHAAGVRTVVLTNAAGGVSTRLHVGEPVLISDHLNLTARTPLTGATFVDLVDAYDPQLRKVAATVDPALSEGVYAGLTGPQYETPAEIRMLRTLGADLVGMSTVLETIAARALGLRVLGISLVTNMAAGVTGAHLDHAEVLAEGQAAAPRLGSLLRGILEQL
;
A
#
# COMPACT_ATOMS: atom_id res chain seq x y z
N MET A 1 2.64 -4.48 20.74
CA MET A 1 1.59 -3.75 21.49
C MET A 1 2.15 -2.51 22.20
N ARG A 2 3.08 -2.62 23.17
CA ARG A 2 3.64 -1.42 23.86
C ARG A 2 4.34 -0.41 22.95
N SER A 3 5.08 -0.87 21.93
CA SER A 3 5.72 0.00 20.95
C SER A 3 4.73 0.73 20.03
N ALA A 4 3.65 0.07 19.62
CA ALA A 4 2.61 0.65 18.77
C ALA A 4 1.80 1.74 19.50
N GLN A 5 1.52 1.54 20.80
CA GLN A 5 0.85 2.54 21.63
C GLN A 5 1.70 3.81 21.78
N ALA A 6 3.00 3.66 22.05
CA ALA A 6 3.91 4.81 22.11
C ALA A 6 4.02 5.55 20.77
N ALA A 7 3.97 4.82 19.65
CA ALA A 7 3.91 5.41 18.32
C ALA A 7 2.62 6.22 18.11
N ALA A 8 1.47 5.67 18.52
CA ALA A 8 0.18 6.36 18.43
C ALA A 8 0.13 7.63 19.28
N GLU A 9 0.65 7.58 20.51
CA GLU A 9 0.76 8.77 21.39
C GLU A 9 1.67 9.83 20.79
N ALA A 10 2.80 9.44 20.19
CA ALA A 10 3.68 10.36 19.48
C ALA A 10 3.02 10.97 18.24
N ILE A 11 2.25 10.18 17.47
CA ILE A 11 1.45 10.66 16.33
C ILE A 11 0.42 11.68 16.82
N ALA A 12 -0.34 11.37 17.88
CA ALA A 12 -1.34 12.27 18.40
C ALA A 12 -0.73 13.60 18.89
N ALA A 13 0.39 13.53 19.63
CA ALA A 13 1.10 14.71 20.10
C ALA A 13 1.66 15.56 18.95
N ALA A 14 2.28 14.94 17.95
CA ALA A 14 2.91 15.64 16.82
C ALA A 14 1.88 16.20 15.82
N THR A 15 0.70 15.60 15.73
CA THR A 15 -0.34 16.02 14.77
C THR A 15 -1.43 16.89 15.39
N GLY A 16 -1.57 16.89 16.72
CA GLY A 16 -2.71 17.52 17.40
C GLY A 16 -4.04 16.79 17.19
N VAL A 17 -4.03 15.61 16.57
CA VAL A 17 -5.23 14.80 16.28
C VAL A 17 -5.19 13.54 17.13
N ALA A 18 -6.16 13.39 18.04
CA ALA A 18 -6.16 12.28 19.00
C ALA A 18 -6.30 10.90 18.34
N GLU A 19 -7.13 10.80 17.30
CA GLU A 19 -7.39 9.56 16.57
C GLU A 19 -7.56 9.81 15.07
N HIS A 20 -7.05 8.90 14.25
CA HIS A 20 -7.26 8.86 12.80
C HIS A 20 -8.18 7.70 12.45
N ARG A 21 -9.12 7.89 11.51
CA ARG A 21 -10.11 6.85 11.14
C ARG A 21 -9.58 5.94 10.04
N VAL A 22 -8.82 6.50 9.11
CA VAL A 22 -8.27 5.82 7.93
C VAL A 22 -6.76 6.06 7.85
N ALA A 23 -6.00 5.05 7.45
CA ALA A 23 -4.62 5.24 7.02
C ALA A 23 -4.46 4.94 5.52
N VAL A 24 -3.62 5.71 4.84
CA VAL A 24 -3.24 5.50 3.44
C VAL A 24 -1.73 5.30 3.39
N VAL A 25 -1.28 4.16 2.86
CA VAL A 25 0.15 3.90 2.65
C VAL A 25 0.48 4.10 1.18
N LEU A 26 1.28 5.13 0.88
CA LEU A 26 1.66 5.47 -0.48
C LEU A 26 2.89 4.68 -0.94
N GLY A 27 2.71 3.92 -2.02
CA GLY A 27 3.80 3.23 -2.69
C GLY A 27 4.59 4.12 -3.65
N SER A 28 5.61 3.54 -4.30
CA SER A 28 6.37 4.20 -5.38
C SER A 28 5.42 4.74 -6.45
N GLY A 29 5.61 6.00 -6.86
CA GLY A 29 4.77 6.68 -7.86
C GLY A 29 3.53 7.40 -7.32
N TRP A 30 3.09 7.13 -6.08
CA TRP A 30 1.86 7.70 -5.52
C TRP A 30 2.04 9.02 -4.77
N GLN A 31 3.27 9.50 -4.61
CA GLN A 31 3.61 10.65 -3.74
C GLN A 31 2.94 11.94 -4.20
N ARG A 32 2.79 12.14 -5.52
CA ARG A 32 2.13 13.32 -6.07
C ARG A 32 0.60 13.26 -5.91
N ALA A 33 0.02 12.06 -5.82
CA ALA A 33 -1.41 11.88 -5.57
C ALA A 33 -1.82 12.40 -4.17
N ALA A 34 -0.89 12.36 -3.21
CA ALA A 34 -1.13 12.84 -1.84
C ALA A 34 -1.55 14.32 -1.79
N ALA A 35 -1.02 15.16 -2.69
CA ALA A 35 -1.33 16.58 -2.72
C ALA A 35 -2.81 16.86 -3.03
N MET A 36 -3.51 15.90 -3.66
CA MET A 36 -4.93 16.03 -3.96
C MET A 36 -5.82 15.67 -2.77
N LEU A 37 -5.29 15.06 -1.71
CA LEU A 37 -6.08 14.67 -0.54
C LEU A 37 -6.50 15.88 0.31
N GLY A 38 -5.71 16.96 0.26
CA GLY A 38 -5.93 18.18 1.04
C GLY A 38 -4.61 18.70 1.61
N GLU A 39 -4.63 19.93 2.16
CA GLU A 39 -3.48 20.45 2.89
C GLU A 39 -3.34 19.70 4.23
N PRO A 40 -2.18 19.11 4.54
CA PRO A 40 -1.99 18.42 5.81
C PRO A 40 -2.09 19.38 7.00
N VAL A 41 -2.81 18.95 8.04
CA VAL A 41 -2.83 19.66 9.34
C VAL A 41 -1.47 19.53 10.05
N ALA A 42 -0.74 18.46 9.78
CA ALA A 42 0.61 18.23 10.27
C ALA A 42 1.42 17.34 9.32
N ARG A 43 2.75 17.51 9.33
CA ARG A 43 3.72 16.67 8.64
C ARG A 43 4.82 16.30 9.63
N VAL A 44 5.08 15.02 9.80
CA VAL A 44 6.00 14.49 10.81
C VAL A 44 6.98 13.53 10.14
N PRO A 45 8.30 13.67 10.31
CA PRO A 45 9.25 12.66 9.86
C PRO A 45 8.97 11.31 10.53
N MET A 46 8.89 10.23 9.75
CA MET A 46 8.62 8.90 10.29
C MET A 46 9.68 8.45 11.29
N GLY A 47 10.95 8.83 11.07
CA GLY A 47 12.05 8.51 11.98
C GLY A 47 11.95 9.14 13.38
N GLU A 48 11.06 10.12 13.58
CA GLU A 48 10.78 10.71 14.90
C GLU A 48 9.68 9.96 15.66
N ILE A 49 8.95 9.05 15.01
CA ILE A 49 7.91 8.24 15.64
C ILE A 49 8.52 6.94 16.19
N PRO A 50 8.31 6.61 17.48
CA PRO A 50 8.86 5.39 18.08
C PRO A 50 8.52 4.12 17.29
N GLY A 51 9.55 3.31 17.00
CA GLY A 51 9.42 2.03 16.31
C GLY A 51 9.29 2.11 14.79
N PHE A 52 9.08 3.30 14.21
CA PHE A 52 9.21 3.49 12.77
C PHE A 52 10.68 3.41 12.36
N VAL A 53 10.88 2.92 11.14
CA VAL A 53 12.18 2.99 10.47
C VAL A 53 12.01 3.90 9.26
N THR A 54 12.98 4.79 9.04
CA THR A 54 12.96 5.72 7.91
C THR A 54 13.11 4.95 6.59
N PRO A 55 12.14 5.07 5.66
CA PRO A 55 12.24 4.49 4.32
C PRO A 55 13.47 4.97 3.55
N THR A 56 14.13 4.04 2.87
CA THR A 56 15.33 4.34 2.07
C THR A 56 15.12 4.14 0.57
N ALA A 57 14.08 3.39 0.18
CA ALA A 57 13.74 3.16 -1.22
C ALA A 57 13.41 4.47 -1.97
N GLU A 58 13.82 4.56 -3.24
CA GLU A 58 13.60 5.75 -4.06
C GLU A 58 12.10 6.05 -4.22
N GLY A 59 11.75 7.34 -4.15
CA GLY A 59 10.37 7.81 -4.13
C GLY A 59 9.72 7.79 -2.75
N HIS A 60 10.26 7.11 -1.74
CA HIS A 60 9.70 7.15 -0.38
C HIS A 60 10.23 8.36 0.40
N ARG A 61 9.35 9.29 0.79
CA ARG A 61 9.74 10.54 1.48
C ARG A 61 10.03 10.35 2.96
N GLY A 62 9.51 9.27 3.55
CA GLY A 62 9.67 9.00 4.98
C GLY A 62 8.98 10.01 5.88
N THR A 63 7.87 10.60 5.43
CA THR A 63 7.04 11.51 6.22
C THR A 63 5.63 10.95 6.41
N LEU A 64 5.05 11.20 7.58
CA LEU A 64 3.67 10.93 7.91
C LEU A 64 2.91 12.25 7.88
N HIS A 65 1.78 12.29 7.19
CA HIS A 65 0.91 13.45 7.13
C HIS A 65 -0.41 13.15 7.83
N SER A 66 -0.92 14.12 8.58
CA SER A 66 -2.31 14.11 9.04
C SER A 66 -3.11 15.02 8.10
N VAL A 67 -4.15 14.50 7.47
CA VAL A 67 -4.97 15.24 6.48
C VAL A 67 -6.43 15.10 6.88
N ASP A 68 -7.18 16.19 6.87
CA ASP A 68 -8.64 16.15 6.99
C ASP A 68 -9.27 16.00 5.60
N VAL A 69 -10.03 14.92 5.40
CA VAL A 69 -10.78 14.68 4.17
C VAL A 69 -12.26 14.70 4.52
N GLN A 70 -12.90 15.86 4.33
CA GLN A 70 -14.32 16.09 4.65
C GLN A 70 -14.68 15.72 6.11
N GLY A 71 -13.84 16.09 7.07
CA GLY A 71 -14.06 15.76 8.49
C GLY A 71 -13.59 14.37 8.91
N THR A 72 -13.08 13.56 7.97
CA THR A 72 -12.41 12.28 8.29
C THR A 72 -10.91 12.54 8.48
N PRO A 73 -10.35 12.34 9.68
CA PRO A 73 -8.91 12.44 9.90
C PRO A 73 -8.21 11.22 9.29
N VAL A 74 -7.39 11.48 8.26
CA VAL A 74 -6.65 10.48 7.49
C VAL A 74 -5.15 10.57 7.79
N LEU A 75 -4.57 9.43 8.15
CA LEU A 75 -3.13 9.28 8.34
C LEU A 75 -2.47 8.84 7.03
N VAL A 76 -1.72 9.71 6.37
CA VAL A 76 -1.07 9.41 5.09
C VAL A 76 0.41 9.12 5.31
N LEU A 77 0.81 7.88 5.08
CA LEU A 77 2.19 7.43 5.14
C LEU A 77 2.84 7.62 3.77
N MET A 78 3.72 8.63 3.65
CA MET A 78 4.44 8.99 2.41
C MET A 78 5.63 8.05 2.16
N GLY A 79 5.36 6.76 2.21
CA GLY A 79 6.31 5.70 1.95
C GLY A 79 6.16 4.50 2.89
N ARG A 80 7.03 3.51 2.71
CA ARG A 80 7.09 2.28 3.49
C ARG A 80 8.49 1.68 3.38
N ASN A 81 8.78 0.75 4.27
CA ASN A 81 9.96 -0.10 4.19
C ASN A 81 9.60 -1.43 3.54
N HIS A 82 10.60 -2.10 2.98
CA HIS A 82 10.44 -3.38 2.31
C HIS A 82 11.37 -4.43 2.90
N VAL A 83 11.05 -5.70 2.64
CA VAL A 83 11.89 -6.82 3.08
C VAL A 83 13.25 -6.81 2.39
N TYR A 84 13.31 -6.39 1.11
CA TYR A 84 14.58 -6.30 0.38
C TYR A 84 15.54 -5.25 0.96
N GLU A 85 15.08 -4.32 1.79
CA GLU A 85 15.93 -3.36 2.52
C GLU A 85 16.60 -4.01 3.75
N GLY A 86 16.35 -5.30 4.01
CA GLY A 86 16.93 -6.07 5.11
C GLY A 86 16.11 -6.05 6.40
N TYR A 87 14.93 -5.44 6.39
CA TYR A 87 14.05 -5.36 7.55
C TYR A 87 13.25 -6.64 7.77
N ALA A 88 13.00 -6.97 9.04
CA ALA A 88 12.13 -8.08 9.40
C ALA A 88 10.66 -7.79 9.01
N PRO A 89 9.86 -8.82 8.70
CA PRO A 89 8.44 -8.66 8.36
C PRO A 89 7.64 -7.81 9.35
N GLU A 90 7.92 -7.95 10.65
CA GLU A 90 7.26 -7.20 11.72
C GLU A 90 7.61 -5.70 11.67
N GLN A 91 8.83 -5.36 11.24
CA GLN A 91 9.27 -3.96 11.06
C GLN A 91 8.63 -3.34 9.83
N VAL A 92 8.53 -4.10 8.74
CA VAL A 92 7.83 -3.68 7.50
C VAL A 92 6.35 -3.39 7.79
N ALA A 93 5.71 -4.25 8.59
CA ALA A 93 4.30 -4.11 8.94
C ALA A 93 4.03 -3.18 10.14
N PHE A 94 5.05 -2.74 10.87
CA PHE A 94 4.89 -1.91 12.08
C PHE A 94 4.03 -0.66 11.88
N PRO A 95 4.12 0.09 10.76
CA PRO A 95 3.28 1.26 10.55
C PRO A 95 1.77 0.96 10.60
N ILE A 96 1.35 -0.26 10.23
CA ILE A 96 -0.05 -0.70 10.34
C ILE A 96 -0.46 -0.87 11.80
N ALA A 97 0.42 -1.44 12.63
CA ALA A 97 0.17 -1.58 14.06
C ALA A 97 0.10 -0.22 14.77
N ALA A 98 0.98 0.72 14.40
CA ALA A 98 0.95 2.09 14.90
C ALA A 98 -0.33 2.83 14.47
N ALA A 99 -0.73 2.70 13.20
CA ALA A 99 -1.98 3.27 12.70
C ALA A 99 -3.20 2.73 13.45
N HIS A 100 -3.30 1.40 13.65
CA HIS A 100 -4.38 0.78 14.42
C HIS A 100 -4.45 1.32 15.86
N ALA A 101 -3.29 1.47 16.52
CA ALA A 101 -3.21 2.04 17.86
C ALA A 101 -3.61 3.53 17.90
N ALA A 102 -3.40 4.26 16.78
CA ALA A 102 -3.86 5.63 16.59
C ALA A 102 -5.34 5.74 16.19
N GLY A 103 -6.14 4.69 16.35
CA GLY A 103 -7.59 4.70 16.11
C GLY A 103 -8.02 4.19 14.74
N VAL A 104 -7.09 3.90 13.83
CA VAL A 104 -7.44 3.51 12.46
C VAL A 104 -8.21 2.20 12.43
N ARG A 105 -9.24 2.14 11.59
CA ARG A 105 -10.06 0.93 11.34
C ARG A 105 -10.08 0.49 9.88
N THR A 106 -9.68 1.37 8.97
CA THR A 106 -9.55 1.10 7.54
C THR A 106 -8.16 1.50 7.06
N VAL A 107 -7.50 0.63 6.30
CA VAL A 107 -6.23 0.92 5.63
C VAL A 107 -6.37 0.84 4.12
N VAL A 108 -5.85 1.85 3.43
CA VAL A 108 -5.71 1.87 1.98
C VAL A 108 -4.24 1.65 1.64
N LEU A 109 -3.93 0.49 1.07
CA LEU A 109 -2.58 0.10 0.68
C LEU A 109 -2.41 0.31 -0.81
N THR A 110 -1.48 1.19 -1.19
CA THR A 110 -1.18 1.46 -2.61
C THR A 110 0.21 0.97 -2.99
N ASN A 111 0.39 0.47 -4.21
CA ASN A 111 1.71 0.07 -4.70
C ASN A 111 1.87 0.32 -6.20
N ALA A 112 3.11 0.26 -6.67
CA ALA A 112 3.43 0.06 -8.08
C ALA A 112 3.55 -1.45 -8.34
N ALA A 113 3.03 -1.91 -9.47
CA ALA A 113 3.05 -3.32 -9.85
C ALA A 113 3.32 -3.51 -11.35
N GLY A 114 3.93 -4.64 -11.67
CA GLY A 114 4.02 -5.14 -13.04
C GLY A 114 2.72 -5.84 -13.45
N GLY A 115 2.21 -5.53 -14.65
CA GLY A 115 1.06 -6.22 -15.23
C GLY A 115 1.43 -7.61 -15.76
N VAL A 116 0.97 -8.67 -15.09
CA VAL A 116 1.16 -10.08 -15.52
C VAL A 116 0.09 -10.49 -16.53
N SER A 117 -1.14 -10.01 -16.30
CA SER A 117 -2.30 -10.19 -17.17
C SER A 117 -2.22 -9.26 -18.38
N THR A 118 -2.44 -9.80 -19.58
CA THR A 118 -2.46 -9.01 -20.83
C THR A 118 -3.73 -8.17 -20.99
N ARG A 119 -4.67 -8.25 -20.05
CA ARG A 119 -5.88 -7.42 -20.03
C ARG A 119 -5.65 -6.07 -19.37
N LEU A 120 -4.56 -5.93 -18.62
CA LEU A 120 -4.20 -4.72 -17.89
C LEU A 120 -3.24 -3.86 -18.74
N HIS A 121 -3.27 -2.55 -18.52
CA HIS A 121 -2.48 -1.58 -19.27
C HIS A 121 -1.65 -0.70 -18.33
N VAL A 122 -0.52 -0.20 -18.82
CA VAL A 122 0.30 0.77 -18.08
C VAL A 122 -0.51 2.04 -17.79
N GLY A 123 -0.38 2.56 -16.57
CA GLY A 123 -1.15 3.70 -16.05
C GLY A 123 -2.52 3.33 -15.47
N GLU A 124 -2.93 2.06 -15.54
CA GLU A 124 -4.21 1.59 -15.02
C GLU A 124 -4.14 1.38 -13.49
N PRO A 125 -5.04 2.02 -12.71
CA PRO A 125 -5.28 1.62 -11.32
C PRO A 125 -6.12 0.34 -11.27
N VAL A 126 -5.69 -0.64 -10.49
CA VAL A 126 -6.33 -1.95 -10.34
C VAL A 126 -6.58 -2.22 -8.87
N LEU A 127 -7.81 -2.57 -8.51
CA LEU A 127 -8.15 -3.00 -7.17
C LEU A 127 -7.59 -4.40 -6.92
N ILE A 128 -6.96 -4.59 -5.76
CA ILE A 128 -6.47 -5.90 -5.35
C ILE A 128 -7.66 -6.68 -4.80
N SER A 129 -8.06 -7.74 -5.50
CA SER A 129 -9.15 -8.63 -5.09
C SER A 129 -8.69 -9.69 -4.10
N ASP A 130 -7.46 -10.17 -4.27
CA ASP A 130 -6.78 -11.12 -3.40
C ASP A 130 -5.26 -11.03 -3.61
N HIS A 131 -4.47 -11.76 -2.81
CA HIS A 131 -3.03 -11.85 -3.01
C HIS A 131 -2.46 -13.27 -3.00
N LEU A 132 -1.27 -13.40 -3.57
CA LEU A 132 -0.37 -14.52 -3.36
C LEU A 132 0.84 -14.01 -2.57
N ASN A 133 1.00 -14.45 -1.32
CA ASN A 133 2.21 -14.17 -0.55
C ASN A 133 3.30 -15.19 -0.91
N LEU A 134 4.21 -14.81 -1.81
CA LEU A 134 5.33 -15.63 -2.27
C LEU A 134 6.65 -15.24 -1.62
N THR A 135 6.60 -14.48 -0.52
CA THR A 135 7.79 -14.09 0.25
C THR A 135 8.31 -15.20 1.16
N ALA A 136 7.51 -16.25 1.38
CA ALA A 136 7.72 -17.29 2.40
C ALA A 136 7.90 -16.72 3.83
N ARG A 137 7.34 -15.53 4.09
CA ARG A 137 7.42 -14.82 5.37
C ARG A 137 6.02 -14.39 5.84
N THR A 138 5.92 -14.12 7.14
CA THR A 138 4.73 -13.59 7.80
C THR A 138 5.15 -12.52 8.81
N PRO A 139 4.36 -11.45 9.01
CA PRO A 139 4.57 -10.48 10.09
C PRO A 139 4.06 -10.98 11.45
N LEU A 140 3.50 -12.19 11.51
CA LEU A 140 2.89 -12.73 12.72
C LEU A 140 3.90 -13.56 13.51
N THR A 141 3.83 -13.47 14.83
CA THR A 141 4.63 -14.29 15.75
C THR A 141 3.71 -15.20 16.57
N GLY A 142 4.18 -16.41 16.86
CA GLY A 142 3.46 -17.38 17.70
C GLY A 142 2.26 -18.03 17.02
N ALA A 143 1.40 -18.70 17.82
CA ALA A 143 0.21 -19.41 17.36
C ALA A 143 -0.97 -18.46 17.05
N THR A 144 -0.71 -17.45 16.22
CA THR A 144 -1.69 -16.45 15.81
C THR A 144 -2.35 -16.90 14.51
N PHE A 145 -3.52 -17.53 14.62
CA PHE A 145 -4.30 -17.99 13.48
C PHE A 145 -5.24 -16.89 12.99
N VAL A 146 -4.97 -16.36 11.80
CA VAL A 146 -5.71 -15.25 11.18
C VAL A 146 -6.38 -15.76 9.93
N ASP A 147 -7.68 -15.51 9.81
CA ASP A 147 -8.42 -15.74 8.58
C ASP A 147 -8.14 -14.62 7.56
N LEU A 148 -7.82 -15.02 6.34
CA LEU A 148 -7.54 -14.12 5.21
C LEU A 148 -8.61 -14.22 4.12
N VAL A 149 -9.72 -14.95 4.34
CA VAL A 149 -10.91 -14.78 3.52
C VAL A 149 -11.33 -13.31 3.56
N ASP A 150 -11.56 -12.74 2.39
CA ASP A 150 -11.87 -11.31 2.23
C ASP A 150 -10.81 -10.39 2.87
N ALA A 151 -9.52 -10.78 2.80
CA ALA A 151 -8.41 -9.95 3.26
C ALA A 151 -8.44 -8.54 2.63
N TYR A 152 -8.92 -8.45 1.39
CA TYR A 152 -9.28 -7.21 0.71
C TYR A 152 -10.80 -7.04 0.70
N ASP A 153 -11.28 -6.10 1.51
CA ASP A 153 -12.69 -5.98 1.89
C ASP A 153 -13.60 -5.74 0.67
N PRO A 154 -14.53 -6.65 0.35
CA PRO A 154 -15.42 -6.52 -0.80
C PRO A 154 -16.29 -5.26 -0.80
N GLN A 155 -16.63 -4.72 0.38
CA GLN A 155 -17.42 -3.50 0.47
C GLN A 155 -16.57 -2.27 0.19
N LEU A 156 -15.29 -2.25 0.60
CA LEU A 156 -14.38 -1.17 0.22
C LEU A 156 -14.10 -1.17 -1.29
N ARG A 157 -13.99 -2.34 -1.92
CA ARG A 157 -13.87 -2.44 -3.38
C ARG A 157 -15.13 -1.93 -4.09
N LYS A 158 -16.33 -2.23 -3.58
CA LYS A 158 -17.58 -1.65 -4.08
C LYS A 158 -17.61 -0.12 -3.97
N VAL A 159 -17.16 0.43 -2.85
CA VAL A 159 -17.02 1.90 -2.68
C VAL A 159 -16.07 2.47 -3.74
N ALA A 160 -14.92 1.84 -3.97
CA ALA A 160 -14.01 2.30 -5.02
C ALA A 160 -14.66 2.25 -6.42
N ALA A 161 -15.44 1.21 -6.71
CA ALA A 161 -16.18 1.10 -7.97
C ALA A 161 -17.33 2.10 -8.13
N THR A 162 -17.86 2.71 -7.05
CA THR A 162 -18.81 3.84 -7.19
C THR A 162 -18.11 5.12 -7.60
N VAL A 163 -16.83 5.29 -7.22
CA VAL A 163 -15.99 6.44 -7.56
C VAL A 163 -15.49 6.34 -8.99
N ASP A 164 -14.97 5.18 -9.38
CA ASP A 164 -14.53 4.88 -10.75
C ASP A 164 -15.05 3.49 -11.17
N PRO A 165 -16.19 3.41 -11.88
CA PRO A 165 -16.75 2.15 -12.37
C PRO A 165 -15.87 1.41 -13.39
N ALA A 166 -14.82 2.04 -13.91
CA ALA A 166 -13.89 1.43 -14.86
C ALA A 166 -12.73 0.70 -14.17
N LEU A 167 -12.70 0.66 -12.83
CA LEU A 167 -11.66 -0.05 -12.10
C LEU A 167 -11.72 -1.55 -12.35
N SER A 168 -10.61 -2.10 -12.84
CA SER A 168 -10.38 -3.53 -12.90
C SER A 168 -10.05 -4.07 -11.51
N GLU A 169 -10.31 -5.36 -11.30
CA GLU A 169 -9.80 -6.10 -10.14
C GLU A 169 -8.80 -7.18 -10.59
N GLY A 170 -7.83 -7.50 -9.75
CA GLY A 170 -6.86 -8.56 -10.03
C GLY A 170 -6.23 -9.16 -8.77
N VAL A 171 -5.56 -10.30 -8.93
CA VAL A 171 -4.80 -10.95 -7.85
C VAL A 171 -3.35 -10.43 -7.88
N TYR A 172 -2.86 -9.96 -6.72
CA TYR A 172 -1.51 -9.42 -6.57
C TYR A 172 -0.54 -10.46 -6.00
N ALA A 173 0.54 -10.77 -6.73
CA ALA A 173 1.64 -11.60 -6.23
C ALA A 173 2.71 -10.73 -5.56
N GLY A 174 2.90 -10.92 -4.25
CA GLY A 174 3.95 -10.29 -3.46
C GLY A 174 5.21 -11.15 -3.40
N LEU A 175 6.30 -10.67 -3.97
CA LEU A 175 7.63 -11.28 -3.92
C LEU A 175 8.56 -10.48 -2.98
N THR A 176 9.74 -11.04 -2.70
CA THR A 176 10.73 -10.41 -1.81
C THR A 176 11.46 -9.24 -2.49
N GLY A 177 11.80 -9.35 -3.78
CA GLY A 177 12.71 -8.41 -4.45
C GLY A 177 14.17 -8.51 -3.97
N PRO A 178 15.06 -7.58 -4.37
CA PRO A 178 14.78 -6.39 -5.20
C PRO A 178 14.92 -6.65 -6.70
N GLN A 179 15.46 -7.80 -7.12
CA GLN A 179 15.51 -8.15 -8.53
C GLN A 179 14.11 -8.31 -9.10
N TYR A 180 13.88 -7.75 -10.29
CA TYR A 180 12.68 -8.04 -11.06
C TYR A 180 12.64 -9.51 -11.49
N GLU A 181 11.45 -9.95 -11.84
CA GLU A 181 11.21 -11.33 -12.26
C GLU A 181 11.78 -11.60 -13.65
N THR A 182 12.17 -12.85 -13.89
CA THR A 182 12.45 -13.36 -15.22
C THR A 182 11.14 -13.61 -15.98
N PRO A 183 11.16 -13.64 -17.32
CA PRO A 183 9.99 -14.05 -18.11
C PRO A 183 9.43 -15.43 -17.75
N ALA A 184 10.29 -16.34 -17.26
CA ALA A 184 9.85 -17.66 -16.81
C ALA A 184 9.05 -17.58 -15.50
N GLU A 185 9.52 -16.79 -14.54
CA GLU A 185 8.80 -16.51 -13.30
C GLU A 185 7.47 -15.81 -13.59
N ILE A 186 7.41 -14.87 -14.53
CA ILE A 186 6.13 -14.23 -14.91
C ILE A 186 5.13 -15.24 -15.49
N ARG A 187 5.58 -16.19 -16.32
CA ARG A 187 4.70 -17.28 -16.80
C ARG A 187 4.22 -18.17 -15.65
N MET A 188 5.10 -18.47 -14.69
CA MET A 188 4.72 -19.18 -13.46
C MET A 188 3.66 -18.41 -12.69
N LEU A 189 3.86 -17.11 -12.41
CA LEU A 189 2.91 -16.28 -11.68
C LEU A 189 1.54 -16.22 -12.37
N ARG A 190 1.52 -16.09 -13.70
CA ARG A 190 0.29 -16.18 -14.50
C ARG A 190 -0.41 -17.53 -14.30
N THR A 191 0.35 -18.62 -14.27
CA THR A 191 -0.18 -19.98 -14.06
C THR A 191 -0.74 -20.15 -12.65
N LEU A 192 -0.14 -19.49 -11.66
CA LEU A 192 -0.62 -19.44 -10.26
C LEU A 192 -1.84 -18.52 -10.07
N GLY A 193 -2.28 -17.81 -11.12
CA GLY A 193 -3.46 -16.96 -11.09
C GLY A 193 -3.19 -15.49 -10.75
N ALA A 194 -1.94 -15.03 -10.78
CA ALA A 194 -1.62 -13.62 -10.56
C ALA A 194 -1.94 -12.75 -11.79
N ASP A 195 -2.55 -11.59 -11.58
CA ASP A 195 -2.72 -10.54 -12.58
C ASP A 195 -1.66 -9.43 -12.44
N LEU A 196 -1.15 -9.24 -11.22
CA LEU A 196 -0.20 -8.21 -10.84
C LEU A 196 0.98 -8.84 -10.08
N VAL A 197 2.16 -8.23 -10.16
CA VAL A 197 3.34 -8.61 -9.38
C VAL A 197 4.01 -7.39 -8.75
N GLY A 198 4.44 -7.50 -7.51
CA GLY A 198 5.20 -6.45 -6.82
C GLY A 198 5.92 -6.96 -5.57
N MET A 199 6.55 -6.04 -4.84
CA MET A 199 7.51 -6.37 -3.76
C MET A 199 7.09 -5.85 -2.37
N SER A 200 5.79 -5.62 -2.18
CA SER A 200 5.21 -5.03 -0.94
C SER A 200 3.81 -5.56 -0.64
N THR A 201 3.08 -4.89 0.26
CA THR A 201 1.63 -4.98 0.49
C THR A 201 1.14 -6.25 1.18
N VAL A 202 1.67 -7.43 0.85
CA VAL A 202 1.14 -8.70 1.40
C VAL A 202 1.34 -8.80 2.91
N LEU A 203 2.49 -8.34 3.42
CA LEU A 203 2.79 -8.38 4.86
C LEU A 203 1.98 -7.33 5.62
N GLU A 204 1.85 -6.12 5.07
CA GLU A 204 1.01 -5.08 5.65
C GLU A 204 -0.47 -5.51 5.71
N THR A 205 -0.95 -6.20 4.67
CA THR A 205 -2.32 -6.76 4.62
C THR A 205 -2.52 -7.80 5.71
N ILE A 206 -1.61 -8.77 5.85
CA ILE A 206 -1.70 -9.81 6.89
C ILE A 206 -1.70 -9.19 8.29
N ALA A 207 -0.83 -8.22 8.54
CA ALA A 207 -0.79 -7.51 9.83
C ALA A 207 -2.08 -6.70 10.08
N ALA A 208 -2.62 -6.05 9.06
CA ALA A 208 -3.89 -5.33 9.14
C ALA A 208 -5.04 -6.28 9.54
N ARG A 209 -5.14 -7.44 8.89
CA ARG A 209 -6.17 -8.45 9.18
C ARG A 209 -6.01 -9.07 10.57
N ALA A 210 -4.77 -9.30 11.01
CA ALA A 210 -4.49 -9.76 12.37
C ALA A 210 -4.96 -8.77 13.45
N LEU A 211 -5.05 -7.48 13.10
CA LEU A 211 -5.55 -6.40 13.95
C LEU A 211 -7.05 -6.09 13.73
N GLY A 212 -7.74 -6.88 12.90
CA GLY A 212 -9.17 -6.66 12.59
C GLY A 212 -9.45 -5.45 11.70
N LEU A 213 -8.44 -4.88 11.04
CA LEU A 213 -8.61 -3.74 10.13
C LEU A 213 -9.22 -4.17 8.80
N ARG A 214 -10.04 -3.29 8.22
CA ARG A 214 -10.51 -3.43 6.83
C ARG A 214 -9.43 -2.93 5.87
N VAL A 215 -9.20 -3.63 4.76
CA VAL A 215 -8.13 -3.29 3.81
C VAL A 215 -8.73 -3.04 2.43
N LEU A 216 -8.34 -1.92 1.82
CA LEU A 216 -8.47 -1.67 0.39
C LEU A 216 -7.07 -1.70 -0.22
N GLY A 217 -6.86 -2.52 -1.25
CA GLY A 217 -5.61 -2.56 -2.00
C GLY A 217 -5.78 -1.94 -3.38
N ILE A 218 -4.85 -1.08 -3.79
CA ILE A 218 -4.85 -0.49 -5.13
C ILE A 218 -3.42 -0.53 -5.71
N SER A 219 -3.25 -1.28 -6.78
CA SER A 219 -2.01 -1.27 -7.56
C SER A 219 -2.12 -0.28 -8.71
N LEU A 220 -1.05 0.45 -8.99
CA LEU A 220 -0.84 1.12 -10.26
C LEU A 220 -0.02 0.18 -11.14
N VAL A 221 -0.52 -0.15 -12.33
CA VAL A 221 0.28 -0.86 -13.34
C VAL A 221 1.30 0.12 -13.91
N THR A 222 2.53 0.07 -13.41
CA THR A 222 3.60 1.00 -13.83
C THR A 222 4.37 0.52 -15.05
N ASN A 223 4.31 -0.78 -15.31
CA ASN A 223 4.96 -1.44 -16.42
C ASN A 223 4.25 -2.77 -16.68
N MET A 224 4.42 -3.34 -17.87
CA MET A 224 4.08 -4.74 -18.08
C MET A 224 5.18 -5.61 -17.46
N ALA A 225 4.82 -6.78 -16.96
CA ALA A 225 5.77 -7.70 -16.33
C ALA A 225 6.80 -8.22 -17.36
N ALA A 226 7.95 -8.67 -16.86
CA ALA A 226 9.07 -9.09 -17.71
C ALA A 226 8.65 -10.13 -18.76
N GLY A 227 9.04 -9.88 -20.02
CA GLY A 227 8.73 -10.76 -21.15
C GLY A 227 7.29 -10.70 -21.67
N VAL A 228 6.43 -9.83 -21.13
CA VAL A 228 5.09 -9.59 -21.71
C VAL A 228 5.18 -8.77 -23.01
N THR A 229 5.98 -7.71 -23.02
CA THR A 229 6.21 -6.84 -24.19
C THR A 229 7.55 -7.12 -24.89
N GLY A 230 8.47 -7.81 -24.21
CA GLY A 230 9.85 -8.01 -24.64
C GLY A 230 10.81 -6.86 -24.28
N ALA A 231 10.32 -5.78 -23.68
CA ALA A 231 11.15 -4.69 -23.19
C ALA A 231 11.82 -5.02 -21.85
N HIS A 232 12.94 -4.34 -21.56
CA HIS A 232 13.58 -4.36 -20.24
C HIS A 232 12.80 -3.48 -19.26
N LEU A 233 12.95 -3.76 -17.96
CA LEU A 233 12.29 -2.99 -16.89
C LEU A 233 13.29 -2.01 -16.27
N ASP A 234 12.84 -0.78 -16.02
CA ASP A 234 13.61 0.26 -15.35
C ASP A 234 12.79 0.90 -14.21
N HIS A 235 13.41 1.07 -13.05
CA HIS A 235 12.78 1.74 -11.91
C HIS A 235 12.46 3.22 -12.21
N ALA A 236 13.24 3.89 -13.07
CA ALA A 236 12.96 5.26 -13.46
C ALA A 236 11.63 5.38 -14.23
N GLU A 237 11.30 4.39 -15.08
CA GLU A 237 10.02 4.32 -15.80
C GLU A 237 8.85 4.15 -14.82
N VAL A 238 9.03 3.33 -13.78
CA VAL A 238 8.03 3.15 -12.72
C VAL A 238 7.67 4.48 -12.05
N LEU A 239 8.68 5.29 -11.73
CA LEU A 239 8.49 6.61 -11.13
C LEU A 239 7.85 7.60 -12.11
N ALA A 240 8.25 7.57 -13.39
CA ALA A 240 7.69 8.44 -14.42
C ALA A 240 6.19 8.16 -14.65
N GLU A 241 5.79 6.89 -14.72
CA GLU A 241 4.38 6.54 -14.90
C GLU A 241 3.54 6.87 -13.67
N GLY A 242 4.09 6.67 -12.47
CA GLY A 242 3.45 7.16 -11.24
C GLY A 242 3.19 8.67 -11.28
N GLN A 243 4.14 9.45 -11.79
CA GLN A 243 3.98 10.90 -11.93
C GLN A 243 2.90 11.27 -12.96
N ALA A 244 2.82 10.55 -14.08
CA ALA A 244 1.81 10.77 -15.10
C ALA A 244 0.39 10.41 -14.61
N ALA A 245 0.25 9.33 -13.84
CA ALA A 245 -1.02 8.87 -13.30
C ALA A 245 -1.50 9.69 -12.07
N ALA A 246 -0.61 10.46 -11.43
CA ALA A 246 -0.88 11.13 -10.15
C ALA A 246 -2.20 11.93 -10.08
N PRO A 247 -2.62 12.72 -11.10
CA PRO A 247 -3.90 13.42 -11.05
C PRO A 247 -5.12 12.49 -10.95
N ARG A 248 -5.11 11.38 -11.71
CA ARG A 248 -6.18 10.38 -11.67
C ARG A 248 -6.17 9.65 -10.33
N LEU A 249 -5.01 9.23 -9.87
CA LEU A 249 -4.85 8.50 -8.59
C LEU A 249 -5.24 9.35 -7.39
N GLY A 250 -4.87 10.63 -7.38
CA GLY A 250 -5.24 11.56 -6.31
C GLY A 250 -6.75 11.81 -6.26
N SER A 251 -7.37 12.00 -7.42
CA SER A 251 -8.84 12.14 -7.53
C SER A 251 -9.56 10.88 -7.06
N LEU A 252 -9.08 9.70 -7.47
CA LEU A 252 -9.63 8.41 -7.06
C LEU A 252 -9.53 8.22 -5.53
N LEU A 253 -8.33 8.40 -4.96
CA LEU A 253 -8.12 8.24 -3.52
C LEU A 253 -8.99 9.21 -2.73
N ARG A 254 -9.06 10.49 -3.14
CA ARG A 254 -9.92 11.47 -2.47
C ARG A 254 -11.39 11.04 -2.52
N GLY A 255 -11.91 10.69 -3.71
CA GLY A 255 -13.31 10.28 -3.85
C GLY A 255 -13.66 9.02 -3.05
N ILE A 256 -12.71 8.10 -2.88
CA ILE A 256 -12.88 6.93 -2.00
C ILE A 256 -12.94 7.37 -0.54
N LEU A 257 -11.98 8.19 -0.09
CA LEU A 257 -11.88 8.64 1.30
C LEU A 257 -13.08 9.47 1.73
N GLU A 258 -13.69 10.25 0.82
CA GLU A 258 -14.94 10.99 1.07
C GLU A 258 -16.15 10.07 1.35
N GLN A 259 -16.06 8.77 1.04
CA GLN A 259 -17.11 7.78 1.31
C GLN A 259 -16.82 6.88 2.54
N LEU A 260 -15.73 7.14 3.30
CA LEU A 260 -15.31 6.35 4.48
C LEU A 260 -15.46 7.12 5.82
#